data_AF-W2TZK4-F1
#
_entry.id   AF-W2TZK4-F1
#
_cell.length_a   1.000
_cell.length_b   1.000
_cell.length_c   1.000
_cell.angle_alpha   90.00
_cell.angle_beta   90.00
_cell.angle_gamma   90.00
#
_symmetry.space_group_name_H-M   'P 1'
#
loop_
_entity.id
_entity.type
_entity.pdbx_description
1 polymer ?
#
loop_
_entity_poly.entity_id
_entity_poly.type
_entity_poly.pdbx_seq_one_letter_code
_entity_poly.pdbx_strand_id
1 'polypeptide(L)'
;MADDLSKKITCTVEEEEKPSGVHVMMNLPAYAVNFLPAFRGMLSNHDGGETAPNFPVKAYCYLFAKAHQYVPEKWYEQRAQEMVREFLREEEASIDLIHHVRTVSSRKEMFCVQLNLSWDFLFKKETDAVLKRACEDNDKDLMESKKKKLE
;
A
#
# COMPACT_ATOMS: atom_id res chain seq x y z
N MET A 1 -4.02 16.79 0.18
CA MET A 1 -4.71 15.51 -0.06
C MET A 1 -5.77 15.26 1.00
N ALA A 2 -5.44 15.25 2.30
CA ALA A 2 -6.45 15.11 3.37
C ALA A 2 -7.51 16.24 3.35
N ASP A 3 -7.08 17.49 3.18
CA ASP A 3 -7.99 18.66 3.15
C ASP A 3 -8.94 18.69 1.93
N ASP A 4 -8.57 18.04 0.83
CA ASP A 4 -9.40 17.96 -0.38
C ASP A 4 -10.50 16.89 -0.21
N LEU A 5 -10.17 15.81 0.49
CA LEU A 5 -11.11 14.75 0.83
C LEU A 5 -12.14 15.23 1.85
N SER A 6 -11.73 16.00 2.85
CA SER A 6 -12.63 16.52 3.89
C SER A 6 -13.60 17.57 3.35
N LYS A 7 -13.16 18.45 2.44
CA LYS A 7 -14.07 19.41 1.77
C LYS A 7 -15.19 18.70 1.01
N LYS A 8 -14.88 17.59 0.33
CA LYS A 8 -15.90 16.75 -0.33
C LYS A 8 -16.85 16.04 0.65
N ILE A 9 -16.43 15.80 1.90
CA ILE A 9 -17.28 15.21 2.93
C ILE A 9 -18.21 16.26 3.56
N THR A 10 -17.78 17.53 3.64
CA THR A 10 -18.47 18.56 4.45
C THR A 10 -19.37 19.50 3.62
N CYS A 11 -19.14 19.64 2.31
CA CYS A 11 -19.98 20.44 1.43
C CYS A 11 -21.14 19.60 0.87
N THR A 12 -22.20 19.42 1.64
CA THR A 12 -23.50 18.96 1.12
C THR A 12 -24.59 19.90 1.62
N VAL A 13 -24.67 21.07 0.98
CA VAL A 13 -25.89 21.87 0.94
C VAL A 13 -26.29 21.90 -0.53
N GLU A 14 -27.50 21.40 -0.81
CA GLU A 14 -28.22 21.48 -2.09
C GLU A 14 -27.83 20.39 -3.13
N GLU A 15 -28.58 19.28 -3.13
CA GLU A 15 -28.75 18.26 -4.21
C GLU A 15 -27.49 17.79 -5.01
N GLU A 16 -26.52 17.09 -4.39
CA GLU A 16 -25.24 16.77 -5.07
C GLU A 16 -24.81 15.29 -4.97
N GLU A 17 -24.24 14.76 -6.07
CA GLU A 17 -23.81 13.36 -6.27
C GLU A 17 -22.98 12.82 -5.10
N LYS A 18 -23.47 11.74 -4.46
CA LYS A 18 -22.63 10.98 -3.53
C LYS A 18 -21.36 10.51 -4.26
N PRO A 19 -20.15 10.76 -3.73
CA PRO A 19 -18.93 10.29 -4.37
C PRO A 19 -18.96 8.77 -4.52
N SER A 20 -18.70 8.29 -5.74
CA SER A 20 -18.76 6.86 -6.09
C SER A 20 -17.66 6.03 -5.44
N GLY A 21 -16.56 6.67 -5.03
CA GLY A 21 -15.43 6.03 -4.37
C GLY A 21 -14.20 6.93 -4.35
N VAL A 22 -13.20 6.50 -3.58
CA VAL A 22 -11.88 7.13 -3.55
C VAL A 22 -10.86 6.12 -4.05
N HIS A 23 -9.98 6.57 -4.95
CA HIS A 23 -8.95 5.73 -5.56
C HIS A 23 -7.60 6.38 -5.32
N VAL A 24 -6.73 5.69 -4.58
CA VAL A 24 -5.38 6.17 -4.26
C VAL A 24 -4.35 5.34 -5.02
N MET A 25 -3.58 5.98 -5.90
CA MET A 25 -2.51 5.31 -6.62
C MET A 25 -1.16 5.53 -5.94
N MET A 26 -0.51 4.44 -5.56
CA MET A 26 0.81 4.46 -4.92
C MET A 26 1.87 4.04 -5.93
N ASN A 27 2.19 4.95 -6.84
CA ASN A 27 3.10 4.70 -7.97
C ASN A 27 4.57 4.93 -7.61
N LEU A 28 5.01 4.36 -6.49
CA LEU A 28 6.42 4.31 -6.09
C LEU A 28 6.81 2.87 -5.77
N PRO A 29 7.08 2.02 -6.77
CA PRO A 29 7.09 0.56 -6.58
C PRO A 29 8.17 0.01 -5.63
N ALA A 30 9.22 0.79 -5.37
CA ALA A 30 10.25 0.42 -4.40
C ALA A 30 9.79 0.60 -2.94
N TYR A 31 8.82 1.47 -2.67
CA TYR A 31 8.46 1.90 -1.31
C TYR A 31 6.96 1.93 -1.04
N ALA A 32 6.10 1.63 -2.03
CA ALA A 32 4.66 1.81 -1.89
C ALA A 32 4.13 1.11 -0.63
N VAL A 33 4.49 -0.16 -0.40
CA VAL A 33 4.03 -0.92 0.78
C VAL A 33 4.34 -0.22 2.12
N ASN A 34 5.45 0.51 2.20
CA ASN A 34 5.86 1.24 3.40
C ASN A 34 4.94 2.41 3.75
N PHE A 35 4.16 2.92 2.79
CA PHE A 35 3.20 4.00 3.01
C PHE A 35 1.81 3.48 3.37
N LEU A 36 1.54 2.17 3.24
CA LEU A 36 0.25 1.60 3.60
C LEU A 36 -0.15 1.87 5.06
N PRO A 37 0.75 1.79 6.06
CA PRO A 37 0.40 2.13 7.44
C PRO A 37 -0.02 3.59 7.63
N ALA A 38 0.39 4.51 6.74
CA ALA A 38 0.05 5.93 6.85
C ALA A 38 -1.45 6.21 6.61
N PHE A 39 -2.19 5.26 6.04
CA PHE A 39 -3.64 5.35 5.95
C PHE A 39 -4.33 5.14 7.29
N ARG A 40 -3.66 4.51 8.27
CA ARG A 40 -4.25 4.26 9.59
C ARG A 40 -4.55 5.58 10.28
N GLY A 41 -5.81 5.79 10.65
CA GLY A 41 -6.24 7.02 11.31
C GLY A 41 -6.05 8.29 10.46
N MET A 42 -5.84 8.17 9.14
CA MET A 42 -5.68 9.31 8.24
C MET A 42 -6.87 10.28 8.31
N LEU A 43 -8.07 9.77 8.62
CA LEU A 43 -9.29 10.55 8.75
C LEU A 43 -9.73 10.80 10.19
N SER A 44 -8.89 10.43 11.18
CA SER A 44 -9.21 10.53 12.61
C SER A 44 -9.45 11.95 13.14
N ASN A 45 -9.06 13.00 12.40
CA ASN A 45 -9.28 14.40 12.75
C ASN A 45 -10.45 15.03 11.97
N HIS A 46 -11.06 14.27 11.06
CA HIS A 46 -12.26 14.69 10.36
C HIS A 46 -13.45 14.02 11.04
N ASP A 47 -14.14 14.79 11.88
CA ASP A 47 -15.42 14.40 12.46
C ASP A 47 -16.40 14.18 11.31
N GLY A 48 -16.47 12.95 10.81
CA GLY A 48 -17.57 12.50 9.97
C GLY A 48 -18.81 12.52 10.85
N GLY A 49 -19.52 13.64 10.89
CA GLY A 49 -20.74 13.78 11.69
C GLY A 49 -21.67 12.60 11.45
N GLU A 50 -22.04 11.89 12.52
CA GLU A 50 -22.98 10.75 12.71
C GLU A 50 -23.08 9.62 11.64
N THR A 51 -22.55 9.78 10.43
CA THR A 51 -22.68 8.85 9.31
C THR A 51 -21.33 8.75 8.59
N ALA A 52 -20.61 7.65 8.82
CA ALA A 52 -19.43 7.33 8.03
C ALA A 52 -19.80 7.33 6.52
N PRO A 53 -18.96 7.87 5.64
CA PRO A 53 -19.28 7.90 4.21
C PRO A 53 -19.47 6.46 3.67
N ASN A 54 -20.50 6.23 2.87
CA ASN A 54 -20.84 4.88 2.37
C ASN A 54 -20.22 4.55 1.00
N PHE A 55 -18.97 4.95 0.75
CA PHE A 55 -18.28 4.67 -0.51
C PHE A 55 -17.00 3.85 -0.30
N PRO A 56 -16.54 3.06 -1.28
CA PRO A 56 -15.30 2.30 -1.13
C PRO A 56 -14.06 3.20 -1.23
N VAL A 57 -13.04 2.88 -0.44
CA VAL A 57 -11.71 3.50 -0.53
C VAL A 57 -10.73 2.47 -1.05
N LYS A 58 -10.37 2.58 -2.34
CA LYS A 58 -9.45 1.67 -3.01
C LYS A 58 -8.04 2.23 -3.07
N ALA A 59 -7.04 1.41 -2.73
CA ALA A 59 -5.63 1.73 -2.92
C ALA A 59 -5.01 0.78 -3.95
N TYR A 60 -4.22 1.34 -4.87
CA TYR A 60 -3.51 0.63 -5.92
C TYR A 60 -2.02 0.68 -5.59
N CYS A 61 -1.52 -0.39 -4.98
CA CYS A 61 -0.15 -0.48 -4.51
C CYS A 61 0.72 -1.15 -5.57
N TYR A 62 1.49 -0.35 -6.31
CA TYR A 62 2.52 -0.88 -7.19
C TYR A 62 3.72 -1.32 -6.37
N LEU A 63 4.24 -2.52 -6.60
CA LEU A 63 5.39 -3.03 -5.84
C LEU A 63 6.28 -3.93 -6.68
N PHE A 64 7.50 -4.16 -6.21
CA PHE A 64 8.42 -5.14 -6.79
C PHE A 64 8.56 -6.39 -5.92
N ALA A 65 8.31 -7.56 -6.51
CA ALA A 65 8.66 -8.84 -5.91
C ALA A 65 10.05 -9.27 -6.44
N LYS A 66 11.05 -9.40 -5.55
CA LYS A 66 12.44 -9.75 -5.88
C LYS A 66 12.80 -11.09 -5.24
N ALA A 67 13.41 -11.99 -6.01
CA ALA A 67 13.92 -13.26 -5.51
C ALA A 67 15.46 -13.26 -5.46
N HIS A 68 16.04 -13.82 -4.39
CA HIS A 68 17.50 -13.98 -4.27
C HIS A 68 18.01 -15.27 -4.93
N GLN A 69 17.12 -16.25 -5.14
CA GLN A 69 17.40 -17.54 -5.77
C GLN A 69 16.40 -17.80 -6.91
N TYR A 70 16.60 -18.90 -7.64
CA TYR A 70 15.61 -19.34 -8.63
C TYR A 70 14.34 -19.83 -7.92
N VAL A 71 13.19 -19.28 -8.31
CA VAL A 71 11.88 -19.61 -7.73
C VAL A 71 10.85 -19.74 -8.85
N PRO A 72 9.77 -20.53 -8.64
CA PRO A 72 8.67 -20.60 -9.59
C PRO A 72 7.95 -19.24 -9.76
N GLU A 73 7.33 -19.01 -10.92
CA GLU A 73 6.64 -17.76 -11.22
C GLU A 73 5.53 -17.40 -10.21
N LYS A 74 4.75 -18.40 -9.78
CA LYS A 74 3.70 -18.23 -8.76
C LYS A 74 4.21 -17.68 -7.42
N TRP A 75 5.50 -17.89 -7.11
CA TRP A 75 6.10 -17.38 -5.88
C TRP A 75 6.08 -15.85 -5.85
N TYR A 76 6.25 -15.17 -6.98
CA TYR A 76 6.29 -13.70 -7.01
C TYR A 76 4.94 -13.07 -6.68
N GLU A 77 3.84 -13.68 -7.13
CA GLU A 77 2.48 -13.24 -6.81
C GLU A 77 2.20 -13.42 -5.31
N GLN A 78 2.55 -14.58 -4.76
CA GLN A 78 2.42 -14.83 -3.32
C GLN A 78 3.30 -13.86 -2.51
N ARG A 79 4.52 -13.59 -2.96
CA ARG A 79 5.41 -12.62 -2.31
C ARG A 79 4.82 -11.21 -2.36
N ALA A 80 4.19 -10.81 -3.46
CA ALA A 80 3.50 -9.52 -3.55
C ALA A 80 2.36 -9.39 -2.52
N GLN A 81 1.60 -10.47 -2.33
CA GLN A 81 0.57 -10.55 -1.29
C GLN A 81 1.16 -10.40 0.11
N GLU A 82 2.20 -11.19 0.42
CA GLU A 82 2.90 -11.17 1.71
C GLU A 82 3.46 -9.78 2.03
N MET A 83 4.12 -9.12 1.07
CA MET A 83 4.66 -7.78 1.25
C MET A 83 3.61 -6.75 1.65
N VAL A 84 2.35 -6.90 1.22
CA VAL A 84 1.25 -6.04 1.69
C VAL A 84 0.79 -6.46 3.08
N ARG A 85 0.67 -7.77 3.33
CA ARG A 85 0.27 -8.32 4.64
C ARG A 85 1.28 -8.07 5.76
N GLU A 86 2.53 -7.78 5.43
CA GLU A 86 3.56 -7.30 6.38
C GLU A 86 3.19 -5.93 6.98
N PHE A 87 2.41 -5.09 6.28
CA PHE A 87 2.06 -3.74 6.72
C PHE A 87 0.58 -3.55 7.08
N LEU A 88 -0.31 -4.35 6.49
CA LEU A 88 -1.76 -4.28 6.71
C LEU A 88 -2.32 -5.63 7.16
N ARG A 89 -3.13 -5.62 8.22
CA ARG A 89 -3.85 -6.81 8.67
C ARG A 89 -5.07 -7.08 7.78
N GLU A 90 -5.61 -8.29 7.88
CA GLU A 90 -6.77 -8.71 7.07
C GLU A 90 -8.04 -7.93 7.41
N GLU A 91 -8.17 -7.50 8.67
CA GLU A 91 -9.29 -6.68 9.13
C GLU A 91 -9.18 -5.23 8.67
N GLU A 92 -7.98 -4.76 8.34
CA GLU A 92 -7.71 -3.37 7.97
C GLU A 92 -7.96 -3.12 6.48
N ALA A 93 -7.59 -4.09 5.64
CA ALA A 93 -7.80 -4.04 4.20
C ALA A 93 -7.97 -5.44 3.59
N SER A 94 -8.91 -5.56 2.66
CA SER A 94 -9.02 -6.74 1.79
C SER A 94 -8.21 -6.56 0.52
N ILE A 95 -7.62 -7.64 0.01
CA ILE A 95 -6.95 -7.65 -1.29
C ILE A 95 -7.98 -8.10 -2.33
N ASP A 96 -8.36 -7.22 -3.24
CA ASP A 96 -9.35 -7.50 -4.29
C ASP A 96 -8.71 -8.24 -5.47
N LEU A 97 -7.49 -7.85 -5.86
CA LEU A 97 -6.80 -8.36 -7.03
C LEU A 97 -5.28 -8.14 -6.91
N ILE A 98 -4.51 -9.11 -7.39
CA ILE A 98 -3.07 -8.97 -7.62
C ILE A 98 -2.84 -9.06 -9.13
N HIS A 99 -2.36 -7.97 -9.73
CA HIS A 99 -2.14 -7.88 -11.16
C HIS A 99 -0.65 -7.84 -11.48
N HIS A 100 -0.16 -8.79 -12.28
CA HIS A 100 1.19 -8.73 -12.84
C HIS A 100 1.27 -7.63 -13.89
N VAL A 101 2.19 -6.68 -13.70
CA VAL A 101 2.35 -5.50 -14.58
C VAL A 101 3.41 -5.77 -15.64
N ARG A 102 4.58 -6.26 -15.22
CA ARG A 102 5.73 -6.56 -16.10
C ARG A 102 6.86 -7.27 -15.37
N THR A 103 7.72 -7.91 -16.14
CA THR A 103 9.06 -8.31 -15.71
C THR A 103 10.01 -7.10 -15.73
N VAL A 104 10.71 -6.87 -14.61
CA VAL A 104 11.68 -5.78 -14.45
C VAL A 104 13.10 -6.28 -14.73
N SER A 105 13.40 -7.50 -14.28
CA SER A 105 14.65 -8.21 -14.57
C SER A 105 14.48 -9.71 -14.30
N SER A 106 15.52 -10.51 -14.55
CA SER A 106 15.50 -11.99 -14.45
C SER A 106 14.96 -12.57 -13.14
N ARG A 107 14.96 -11.80 -12.04
CA ARG A 107 14.44 -12.22 -10.73
C ARG A 107 13.63 -11.14 -10.03
N LYS A 108 13.04 -10.24 -10.80
CA LYS A 108 12.29 -9.10 -10.28
C LYS A 108 11.06 -8.85 -11.14
N GLU A 109 9.90 -9.05 -10.54
CA GLU A 109 8.61 -8.84 -11.15
C GLU A 109 7.93 -7.62 -10.52
N MET A 110 7.10 -6.93 -11.30
CA MET A 110 6.31 -5.79 -10.84
C MET A 110 4.84 -6.17 -10.80
N PHE A 111 4.19 -5.88 -9.67
CA PHE A 111 2.76 -6.11 -9.45
C PHE A 111 2.03 -4.82 -9.07
N CYS A 112 0.72 -4.81 -9.28
CA CYS A 112 -0.22 -3.87 -8.70
C CYS A 112 -1.19 -4.65 -7.81
N VAL A 113 -1.12 -4.42 -6.51
CA VAL A 113 -2.05 -5.01 -5.54
C VAL A 113 -3.18 -4.01 -5.28
N GLN A 114 -4.42 -4.43 -5.58
CA GLN A 114 -5.62 -3.63 -5.35
C GLN A 114 -6.16 -3.95 -3.96
N LEU A 115 -6.31 -2.91 -3.15
CA LEU A 115 -6.74 -2.99 -1.76
C LEU A 115 -8.03 -2.23 -1.58
N ASN A 116 -8.94 -2.78 -0.79
CA ASN A 116 -10.11 -2.09 -0.29
C ASN A 116 -9.91 -1.82 1.20
N LEU A 117 -9.80 -0.54 1.57
CA LEU A 117 -9.49 -0.11 2.92
C LEU A 117 -10.77 -0.02 3.75
N SER A 118 -10.75 -0.59 4.95
CA SER A 118 -11.88 -0.48 5.89
C SER A 118 -11.98 0.94 6.46
N TRP A 119 -13.21 1.39 6.70
CA TRP A 119 -13.46 2.67 7.34
C TRP A 119 -12.90 2.73 8.76
N ASP A 120 -13.01 1.63 9.51
CA ASP A 120 -12.42 1.52 10.85
C ASP A 120 -10.92 1.78 10.82
N PHE A 121 -10.19 1.22 9.86
CA PHE A 121 -8.76 1.47 9.70
C PHE A 121 -8.44 2.94 9.43
N LEU A 122 -9.25 3.60 8.59
CA LEU A 122 -9.04 5.02 8.22
C LEU A 122 -9.34 6.00 9.37
N PHE A 123 -10.28 5.66 10.26
CA PHE A 123 -10.70 6.52 11.37
C PHE A 123 -10.02 6.18 12.71
N LYS A 124 -9.56 4.94 12.90
CA LYS A 124 -8.97 4.50 14.17
C LYS A 124 -7.64 5.20 14.42
N LYS A 125 -7.62 6.03 15.47
CA LYS A 125 -6.39 6.60 16.04
C LYS A 125 -5.68 5.52 16.85
N GLU A 126 -4.48 5.13 16.45
CA GLU A 126 -3.60 4.35 17.34
C GLU A 126 -3.06 5.28 18.44
N THR A 127 -3.23 4.88 19.70
CA THR A 127 -2.42 5.42 20.80
C THR A 127 -1.01 4.83 20.66
N ASP A 128 -0.08 5.66 20.18
CA ASP A 128 1.37 5.48 20.17
C ASP A 128 1.88 4.02 20.19
N ALA A 129 1.93 3.39 19.02
CA ALA A 129 2.83 2.27 18.78
C ALA A 129 3.59 2.54 17.49
N VAL A 130 4.73 3.22 17.64
CA VAL A 130 5.75 3.36 16.59
C VAL A 130 6.15 1.96 16.13
N LEU A 131 5.55 1.48 15.04
CA LEU A 131 6.10 0.37 14.27
C LEU A 131 7.42 0.88 13.70
N LYS A 132 8.50 0.59 14.42
CA LYS A 132 9.87 0.92 14.05
C LYS A 132 10.11 0.48 12.61
N ARG A 133 10.47 1.45 11.78
CA ARG A 133 11.03 1.25 10.45
C ARG A 133 12.26 0.33 10.57
N ALA A 134 12.10 -0.95 10.25
CA ALA A 134 13.21 -1.77 9.83
C ALA A 134 13.31 -1.64 8.30
N CYS A 135 14.19 -0.74 7.88
CA CYS A 135 14.78 -0.78 6.55
C CYS A 135 15.74 -1.98 6.57
N GLU A 136 15.29 -3.12 6.07
CA GLU A 136 16.21 -4.13 5.55
C GLU A 136 16.32 -3.89 4.05
N ASP A 137 17.03 -2.81 3.71
CA ASP A 137 17.57 -2.62 2.37
C ASP A 137 18.75 -3.60 2.21
N ASN A 138 18.43 -4.84 1.81
CA ASN A 138 19.42 -5.82 1.37
C ASN A 138 19.91 -5.50 -0.06
N ASP A 139 20.41 -4.28 -0.26
CA ASP A 139 21.18 -3.85 -1.44
C ASP A 139 22.65 -3.56 -1.06
N LYS A 140 23.23 -4.36 -0.15
CA LYS A 140 24.68 -4.30 0.15
C LYS A 140 25.58 -5.13 -0.78
N ASP A 141 25.05 -5.96 -1.69
CA ASP A 141 25.88 -6.89 -2.47
C ASP A 141 26.26 -6.44 -3.90
N LEU A 142 26.42 -5.14 -4.15
CA LEU A 142 27.02 -4.67 -5.40
C LEU A 142 28.53 -4.35 -5.30
N MET A 143 29.13 -4.37 -4.10
CA MET A 143 30.54 -3.97 -3.93
C MET A 143 31.54 -5.11 -3.67
N GLU A 144 31.11 -6.32 -3.29
CA GLU A 144 32.06 -7.45 -3.10
C GLU A 144 32.37 -8.23 -4.38
N SER A 145 31.48 -8.18 -5.38
CA SER A 145 31.66 -8.96 -6.63
C SER A 145 32.69 -8.37 -7.60
N LYS A 146 33.23 -7.16 -7.34
CA LYS A 146 34.29 -6.55 -8.17
C LYS A 146 35.71 -6.76 -7.64
N LYS A 147 35.89 -7.20 -6.39
CA LYS A 147 37.24 -7.46 -5.84
C LYS A 147 37.79 -8.84 -6.15
N LYS A 148 36.94 -9.83 -6.45
CA LYS A 148 37.37 -11.22 -6.75
C LYS A 148 37.79 -11.48 -8.20
N LYS A 149 37.82 -10.46 -9.06
CA LYS A 149 38.22 -10.61 -10.47
C LYS A 149 39.61 -10.03 -10.78
N LEU A 150 40.36 -9.67 -9.74
CA LEU A 150 41.71 -9.12 -9.84
C LEU A 150 42.62 -9.71 -8.76
N GLU A 151 42.61 -11.02 -8.61
CA GLU A 151 43.71 -11.81 -8.03
C GLU A 151 43.91 -13.07 -8.86
#